data_AF-A0A7S2VKP0-F1
#
_entry.id   AF-A0A7S2VKP0-F1
#
_cell.length_a   1.000
_cell.length_b   1.000
_cell.length_c   1.000
_cell.angle_alpha   90.00
_cell.angle_beta   90.00
_cell.angle_gamma   90.00
#
_symmetry.space_group_name_H-M   'P 1'
#
loop_
_entity.id
_entity.type
_entity.pdbx_description
1 polymer ?
#
loop_
_entity_poly.entity_id
_entity_poly.type
_entity_poly.pdbx_seq_one_letter_code
_entity_poly.pdbx_strand_id
1 'polypeptide(L)'
;PAADGPRPPPWPMASELPGIDESSLCGLLTRLEQVEHIRGIVRPDESQDAILATEAEAKKKVAEELGRLIAEGLTSVERPRAKAFLEAQLKSIEPGTKGAEVRRTKLQEMLSGVNTAANIEEPMHVQQARRDVARAEKEYALVHKEYEKWDKGKKMLGVDELNKLKRSHEDLQKRLDAANALLEAQLCRRIDRAAARPEALSRPSPGAAFAAAAGRGKVAAKASPSVSLVHGGGPAVRPVASAASASSRAGGGYPA
;
A
#
# COMPACT_ATOMS: atom_id res chain seq x y z
N PRO A 1 -8.13 15.30 34.61
CA PRO A 1 -7.85 14.36 33.51
C PRO A 1 -8.42 14.88 32.19
N ALA A 2 -7.58 15.59 31.42
CA ALA A 2 -7.94 15.98 30.05
C ALA A 2 -8.05 14.69 29.21
N ALA A 3 -9.14 14.57 28.46
CA ALA A 3 -9.35 13.46 27.55
C ALA A 3 -8.20 13.44 26.53
N ASP A 4 -7.40 12.39 26.56
CA ASP A 4 -6.42 12.07 25.53
C ASP A 4 -7.21 11.72 24.26
N GLY A 5 -7.58 12.76 23.50
CA GLY A 5 -8.16 12.60 22.18
C GLY A 5 -7.16 11.88 21.28
N PRO A 6 -7.62 11.16 20.24
CA PRO A 6 -6.72 10.56 19.28
C PRO A 6 -5.80 11.66 18.72
N ARG A 7 -4.49 11.53 18.96
CA ARG A 7 -3.52 12.42 18.32
C ARG A 7 -3.77 12.35 16.82
N PRO A 8 -3.88 13.51 16.13
CA PRO A 8 -3.93 13.50 14.68
C PRO A 8 -2.71 12.72 14.17
N PRO A 9 -2.87 11.94 13.09
CA PRO A 9 -1.75 11.21 12.53
C PRO A 9 -0.60 12.19 12.27
N PRO A 10 0.67 11.77 12.48
CA PRO A 10 1.81 12.61 12.14
C PRO A 10 1.67 12.98 10.66
N TRP A 11 1.46 14.27 10.39
CA TRP A 11 1.43 14.77 9.03
C TRP A 11 2.80 14.54 8.41
N PRO A 12 2.88 14.05 7.16
CA PRO A 12 4.16 13.94 6.48
C PRO A 12 4.83 15.32 6.52
N MET A 13 6.11 15.33 6.91
CA MET A 13 6.86 16.57 7.02
C MET A 13 6.86 17.28 5.65
N ALA A 14 6.88 18.60 5.65
CA ALA A 14 6.98 19.47 4.47
C ALA A 14 7.99 19.00 3.40
N SER A 15 9.08 18.37 3.86
CA SER A 15 10.18 17.85 3.03
C SER A 15 9.89 16.52 2.31
N GLU A 16 8.76 15.87 2.57
CA GLU A 16 8.49 14.51 2.08
C GLU A 16 7.54 14.46 0.88
N LEU A 17 6.82 15.56 0.60
CA LEU A 17 5.92 15.61 -0.55
C LEU A 17 6.71 15.79 -1.86
N PRO A 18 6.34 15.05 -2.92
CA PRO A 18 6.96 15.21 -4.23
C PRO A 18 6.77 16.62 -4.78
N GLY A 19 7.58 16.99 -5.78
CA GLY A 19 7.34 18.21 -6.56
C GLY A 19 5.94 18.18 -7.18
N ILE A 20 5.37 19.35 -7.48
CA ILE A 20 4.00 19.46 -8.04
C ILE A 20 3.88 18.64 -9.34
N ASP A 21 4.91 18.67 -10.20
CA ASP A 21 4.95 17.90 -11.45
C ASP A 21 5.12 16.39 -11.28
N GLU A 22 5.59 15.96 -10.11
CA GLU A 22 5.78 14.54 -9.78
C GLU A 22 4.60 13.98 -8.98
N SER A 23 3.68 14.85 -8.56
CA SER A 23 2.55 14.51 -7.70
C SER A 23 1.43 13.84 -8.51
N SER A 24 0.87 12.78 -7.95
CA SER A 24 -0.43 12.24 -8.39
C SER A 24 -1.55 13.19 -7.97
N LEU A 25 -2.80 12.93 -8.41
CA LEU A 25 -3.96 13.67 -7.90
C LEU A 25 -4.04 13.62 -6.36
N CYS A 26 -3.82 12.45 -5.76
CA CYS A 26 -3.79 12.30 -4.30
C CYS A 26 -2.70 13.16 -3.65
N GLY A 27 -1.50 13.21 -4.23
CA GLY A 27 -0.41 14.03 -3.71
C GLY A 27 -0.69 15.53 -3.80
N LEU A 28 -1.31 15.96 -4.91
CA LEU A 28 -1.72 17.36 -5.10
C LEU A 28 -2.80 17.77 -4.08
N LEU A 29 -3.80 16.91 -3.84
CA LEU A 29 -4.85 17.15 -2.84
C LEU A 29 -4.25 17.23 -1.42
N THR A 30 -3.34 16.31 -1.07
CA THR A 30 -2.64 16.35 0.22
C THR A 30 -1.80 17.61 0.38
N ARG A 31 -1.17 18.12 -0.70
CA ARG A 31 -0.46 19.41 -0.65
C ARG A 31 -1.41 20.58 -0.38
N LEU A 32 -2.62 20.57 -0.95
CA LEU A 32 -3.61 21.62 -0.66
C LEU A 32 -4.12 21.56 0.79
N GLU A 33 -4.34 20.36 1.34
CA GLU A 33 -4.67 20.17 2.76
C GLU A 33 -3.54 20.71 3.66
N GLN A 34 -2.28 20.48 3.29
CA GLN A 34 -1.13 21.00 4.01
C GLN A 34 -1.06 22.53 3.97
N VAL A 35 -1.35 23.15 2.82
CA VAL A 35 -1.45 24.61 2.69
C VAL A 35 -2.52 25.17 3.62
N GLU A 36 -3.70 24.55 3.67
CA GLU A 36 -4.78 24.98 4.56
C GLU A 36 -4.38 24.87 6.04
N HIS A 37 -3.66 23.80 6.41
CA HIS A 37 -3.13 23.63 7.75
C HIS A 37 -2.11 24.72 8.12
N ILE A 38 -1.13 24.98 7.24
CA ILE A 38 -0.07 25.97 7.47
C ILE A 38 -0.65 27.39 7.59
N ARG A 39 -1.69 27.73 6.82
CA ARG A 39 -2.37 29.03 6.93
C ARG A 39 -2.93 29.32 8.32
N GLY A 40 -3.21 28.30 9.13
CA GLY A 40 -3.65 28.44 10.52
C GLY A 40 -2.52 28.78 11.50
N ILE A 41 -1.25 28.71 11.07
CA ILE A 41 -0.07 28.92 11.90
C ILE A 41 0.32 30.41 11.91
N VAL A 42 0.49 30.99 13.10
CA VAL A 42 0.72 32.44 13.29
C VAL A 42 2.08 32.91 12.76
N ARG A 43 3.08 32.03 12.72
CA ARG A 43 4.43 32.31 12.21
C ARG A 43 4.98 31.07 11.50
N PRO A 44 4.68 30.90 10.21
CA PRO A 44 5.29 29.85 9.42
C PRO A 44 6.81 30.05 9.33
N ASP A 45 7.54 28.95 9.27
CA ASP A 45 8.97 28.97 8.97
C ASP A 45 9.22 29.08 7.45
N GLU A 46 10.47 29.29 7.03
CA GLU A 46 10.84 29.46 5.62
C GLU A 46 10.40 28.26 4.74
N SER A 47 10.39 27.04 5.30
CA SER A 47 9.97 25.84 4.57
C SER A 47 8.46 25.80 4.37
N GLN A 48 7.70 26.30 5.35
CA GLN A 48 6.25 26.42 5.30
C GLN A 48 5.79 27.52 4.33
N ASP A 49 6.50 28.66 4.30
CA ASP A 49 6.25 29.74 3.35
C ASP A 49 6.46 29.29 1.90
N ALA A 50 7.49 28.47 1.66
CA ALA A 50 7.71 27.87 0.34
C ALA A 50 6.52 27.00 -0.09
N ILE A 51 5.88 26.27 0.82
CA ILE A 51 4.67 25.47 0.51
C ILE A 51 3.48 26.38 0.23
N LEU A 52 3.26 27.43 1.03
CA LEU A 52 2.18 28.39 0.78
C LEU A 52 2.28 29.01 -0.63
N ALA A 53 3.50 29.30 -1.10
CA ALA A 53 3.73 29.83 -2.44
C ALA A 53 3.30 28.85 -3.56
N THR A 54 3.28 27.53 -3.30
CA THR A 54 2.87 26.52 -4.29
C THR A 54 1.37 26.38 -4.49
N GLU A 55 0.54 27.01 -3.66
CA GLU A 55 -0.91 26.78 -3.64
C GLU A 55 -1.59 27.05 -4.98
N ALA A 56 -1.28 28.17 -5.63
CA ALA A 56 -1.90 28.55 -6.88
C ALA A 56 -1.59 27.54 -7.99
N GLU A 57 -0.34 27.07 -8.02
CA GLU A 57 0.12 26.07 -8.98
C GLU A 57 -0.51 24.69 -8.69
N ALA A 58 -0.57 24.28 -7.42
CA ALA A 58 -1.23 23.05 -7.00
C ALA A 58 -2.73 23.06 -7.37
N LYS A 59 -3.45 24.16 -7.13
CA LYS A 59 -4.87 24.30 -7.53
C LYS A 59 -5.07 24.18 -9.03
N LYS A 60 -4.20 24.82 -9.82
CA LYS A 60 -4.22 24.71 -11.29
C LYS A 60 -4.03 23.26 -11.73
N LYS A 61 -3.01 22.58 -11.19
CA LYS A 61 -2.70 21.19 -11.52
C LYS A 61 -3.79 20.22 -11.09
N VAL A 62 -4.44 20.42 -9.95
CA VAL A 62 -5.61 19.62 -9.54
C VAL A 62 -6.74 19.76 -10.56
N ALA A 63 -7.03 20.96 -11.05
CA ALA A 63 -8.09 21.15 -12.04
C ALA A 63 -7.77 20.47 -13.39
N GLU A 64 -6.51 20.55 -13.84
CA GLU A 64 -6.01 19.87 -15.04
C GLU A 64 -6.09 18.33 -14.90
N GLU A 65 -5.57 17.80 -13.79
CA GLU A 65 -5.55 16.37 -13.48
C GLU A 65 -6.96 15.79 -13.32
N LEU A 66 -7.87 16.48 -12.63
CA LEU A 66 -9.26 16.05 -12.52
C LEU A 66 -9.95 16.02 -13.88
N GLY A 67 -9.73 17.02 -14.73
CA GLY A 67 -10.28 17.04 -16.08
C GLY A 67 -9.82 15.83 -16.91
N ARG A 68 -8.53 15.48 -16.82
CA ARG A 68 -7.96 14.30 -17.46
C ARG A 68 -8.54 12.99 -16.89
N LEU A 69 -8.52 12.83 -15.57
CA LEU A 69 -8.94 11.61 -14.89
C LEU A 69 -10.44 11.33 -14.99
N ILE A 70 -11.28 12.35 -15.15
CA ILE A 70 -12.71 12.15 -15.44
C ILE A 70 -12.90 11.39 -16.77
N ALA A 71 -12.05 11.66 -17.76
CA ALA A 71 -12.09 10.97 -19.06
C ALA A 71 -11.39 9.60 -19.04
N GLU A 72 -10.26 9.48 -18.35
CA GLU A 72 -9.44 8.25 -18.31
C GLU A 72 -9.94 7.23 -17.27
N GLY A 73 -10.63 7.70 -16.24
CA GLY A 73 -11.07 6.93 -15.08
C GLY A 73 -10.29 7.27 -13.81
N LEU A 74 -10.92 7.00 -12.66
CA LEU A 74 -10.33 7.22 -11.33
C LEU A 74 -10.17 5.90 -10.59
N THR A 75 -9.10 5.80 -9.80
CA THR A 75 -8.92 4.68 -8.86
C THR A 75 -9.90 4.76 -7.68
N SER A 76 -9.99 3.67 -6.93
CA SER A 76 -10.79 3.58 -5.71
C SER A 76 -10.37 4.55 -4.62
N VAL A 77 -9.11 5.03 -4.63
CA VAL A 77 -8.57 5.99 -3.65
C VAL A 77 -8.77 7.43 -4.10
N GLU A 78 -8.55 7.71 -5.39
CA GLU A 78 -8.66 9.05 -5.94
C GLU A 78 -10.10 9.56 -5.92
N ARG A 79 -11.07 8.70 -6.26
CA ARG A 79 -12.48 9.06 -6.35
C ARG A 79 -13.04 9.67 -5.05
N PRO A 80 -12.95 9.04 -3.88
CA PRO A 80 -13.48 9.63 -2.65
C PRO A 80 -12.75 10.91 -2.24
N ARG A 81 -11.42 11.01 -2.45
CA ARG A 81 -10.65 12.23 -2.15
C ARG A 81 -11.05 13.39 -3.07
N ALA A 82 -11.13 13.15 -4.38
CA ALA A 82 -11.60 14.12 -5.36
C ALA A 82 -13.01 14.62 -5.04
N LYS A 83 -13.91 13.69 -4.67
CA LYS A 83 -15.28 14.01 -4.28
C LYS A 83 -15.30 14.92 -3.05
N ALA A 84 -14.58 14.55 -1.98
CA ALA A 84 -14.52 15.33 -0.75
C ALA A 84 -13.95 16.74 -1.01
N PHE A 85 -12.91 16.86 -1.83
CA PHE A 85 -12.33 18.14 -2.23
C PHE A 85 -13.34 19.02 -2.97
N LEU A 86 -14.02 18.50 -4.00
CA LEU A 86 -15.00 19.26 -4.77
C LEU A 86 -16.21 19.67 -3.91
N GLU A 87 -16.67 18.80 -3.02
CA GLU A 87 -17.74 19.11 -2.06
C GLU A 87 -17.33 20.20 -1.07
N ALA A 88 -16.08 20.20 -0.59
CA ALA A 88 -15.55 21.26 0.27
C ALA A 88 -15.49 22.60 -0.48
N GLN A 89 -15.00 22.60 -1.72
CA GLN A 89 -15.00 23.80 -2.58
C GLN A 89 -16.41 24.33 -2.83
N LEU A 90 -17.38 23.45 -3.11
CA LEU A 90 -18.79 23.84 -3.28
C LEU A 90 -19.38 24.49 -2.03
N LYS A 91 -19.01 24.03 -0.83
CA LYS A 91 -19.44 24.61 0.45
C LYS A 91 -18.82 25.98 0.71
N SER A 92 -17.60 26.22 0.22
CA SER A 92 -16.90 27.50 0.36
C SER A 92 -17.40 28.62 -0.57
N ILE A 93 -18.24 28.31 -1.57
CA ILE A 93 -18.77 29.32 -2.49
C ILE A 93 -19.92 30.06 -1.82
N GLU A 94 -19.70 31.34 -1.52
CA GLU A 94 -20.77 32.25 -1.10
C GLU A 94 -21.71 32.58 -2.27
N PRO A 95 -23.04 32.43 -2.09
CA PRO A 95 -24.02 32.81 -3.11
C PRO A 95 -24.13 34.34 -3.23
N GLY A 96 -24.62 34.83 -4.38
CA GLY A 96 -24.98 36.24 -4.55
C GLY A 96 -24.22 37.01 -5.62
N THR A 97 -23.29 36.37 -6.34
CA THR A 97 -22.63 36.96 -7.52
C THR A 97 -22.74 36.05 -8.74
N LYS A 98 -22.85 36.62 -9.94
CA LYS A 98 -22.85 35.86 -11.20
C LYS A 98 -21.61 34.97 -11.35
N GLY A 99 -20.46 35.44 -10.87
CA GLY A 99 -19.22 34.65 -10.86
C GLY A 99 -19.23 33.46 -9.89
N ALA A 100 -19.95 33.55 -8.77
CA ALA A 100 -20.13 32.43 -7.85
C ALA A 100 -21.01 31.33 -8.46
N GLU A 101 -22.08 31.69 -9.16
CA GLU A 101 -22.97 30.73 -9.85
C GLU A 101 -22.22 29.96 -10.94
N VAL A 102 -21.45 30.65 -11.78
CA VAL A 102 -20.64 29.99 -12.84
C VAL A 102 -19.63 29.00 -12.23
N ARG A 103 -18.94 29.40 -11.14
CA ARG A 103 -18.00 28.51 -10.44
C ARG A 103 -18.71 27.31 -9.83
N ARG A 104 -19.88 27.51 -9.21
CA ARG A 104 -20.69 26.44 -8.64
C ARG A 104 -21.10 25.42 -9.70
N THR A 105 -21.62 25.87 -10.84
CA THR A 105 -22.00 24.99 -11.96
C THR A 105 -20.81 24.17 -12.45
N LYS A 106 -19.65 24.81 -12.63
CA LYS A 106 -18.43 24.11 -13.07
C LYS A 106 -17.99 23.04 -12.07
N LEU A 107 -18.01 23.34 -10.77
CA LEU A 107 -17.65 22.35 -9.74
C LEU A 107 -18.68 21.21 -9.65
N GLN A 108 -19.97 21.49 -9.85
CA GLN A 108 -21.01 20.45 -9.92
C GLN A 108 -20.83 19.55 -11.13
N GLU A 109 -20.46 20.10 -12.29
CA GLU A 109 -20.12 19.33 -13.49
C GLU A 109 -18.92 18.42 -13.24
N MET A 110 -17.84 18.95 -12.65
CA MET A 110 -16.67 18.15 -12.27
C MET A 110 -17.06 17.05 -11.27
N LEU A 111 -17.89 17.35 -10.28
CA LEU A 111 -18.36 16.38 -9.29
C LEU A 111 -19.20 15.28 -9.96
N SER A 112 -20.06 15.63 -10.92
CA SER A 112 -20.81 14.68 -11.72
C SER A 112 -19.85 13.77 -12.50
N GLY A 113 -18.84 14.34 -13.16
CA GLY A 113 -17.80 13.60 -13.86
C GLY A 113 -17.04 12.62 -12.96
N VAL A 114 -16.65 13.05 -11.75
CA VAL A 114 -15.97 12.17 -10.78
C VAL A 114 -16.86 10.99 -10.34
N ASN A 115 -18.18 11.21 -10.22
CA ASN A 115 -19.11 10.16 -9.84
C ASN A 115 -19.36 9.15 -10.98
N THR A 116 -19.35 9.61 -12.23
CA THR A 116 -19.64 8.77 -13.41
C THR A 116 -18.39 8.18 -14.07
N ALA A 117 -17.19 8.68 -13.72
CA ALA A 117 -15.94 8.17 -14.26
C ALA A 117 -15.75 6.66 -14.02
N ALA A 118 -15.13 6.00 -14.99
CA ALA A 118 -14.79 4.59 -14.90
C ALA A 118 -13.91 4.32 -13.68
N ASN A 119 -14.10 3.15 -13.06
CA ASN A 119 -13.20 2.70 -12.00
C ASN A 119 -12.03 1.97 -12.64
N ILE A 120 -10.82 2.48 -12.44
CA ILE A 120 -9.59 1.88 -12.96
C ILE A 120 -8.81 1.17 -11.87
N GLU A 121 -7.99 0.21 -12.28
CA GLU A 121 -7.11 -0.52 -11.39
C GLU A 121 -6.01 0.41 -10.83
N GLU A 122 -5.65 0.22 -9.56
CA GLU A 122 -4.54 0.95 -8.95
C GLU A 122 -3.21 0.61 -9.66
N PRO A 123 -2.29 1.58 -9.77
CA PRO A 123 -0.96 1.31 -10.32
C PRO A 123 -0.19 0.22 -9.56
N MET A 124 0.63 -0.55 -10.28
CA MET A 124 1.40 -1.68 -9.73
C MET A 124 2.24 -1.33 -8.48
N HIS A 125 2.84 -0.14 -8.43
CA HIS A 125 3.64 0.29 -7.29
C HIS A 125 2.79 0.54 -6.03
N VAL A 126 1.56 1.05 -6.19
CA VAL A 126 0.58 1.20 -5.08
C VAL A 126 0.11 -0.17 -4.62
N GLN A 127 -0.24 -1.07 -5.56
CA GLN A 127 -0.64 -2.43 -5.21
C GLN A 127 0.44 -3.16 -4.40
N GLN A 128 1.71 -2.99 -4.80
CA GLN A 128 2.83 -3.60 -4.09
C GLN A 128 3.00 -3.01 -2.68
N ALA A 129 2.84 -1.69 -2.52
CA ALA A 129 2.88 -1.05 -1.20
C ALA A 129 1.73 -1.53 -0.30
N ARG A 130 0.52 -1.71 -0.83
CA ARG A 130 -0.60 -2.31 -0.07
C ARG A 130 -0.31 -3.74 0.39
N ARG A 131 0.32 -4.55 -0.47
CA ARG A 131 0.76 -5.91 -0.08
C ARG A 131 1.80 -5.87 1.03
N ASP A 132 2.71 -4.89 0.99
CA ASP A 132 3.73 -4.72 2.02
C ASP A 132 3.10 -4.30 3.37
N VAL A 133 2.09 -3.42 3.36
CA VAL A 133 1.28 -3.06 4.55
C VAL A 133 0.57 -4.29 5.10
N ALA A 134 -0.21 -5.00 4.27
CA ALA A 134 -0.97 -6.17 4.70
C ALA A 134 -0.08 -7.26 5.31
N ARG A 135 1.14 -7.43 4.77
CA ARG A 135 2.14 -8.34 5.33
C ARG A 135 2.65 -7.85 6.69
N ALA A 136 3.03 -6.58 6.80
CA ALA A 136 3.53 -6.00 8.05
C ALA A 136 2.46 -6.01 9.15
N GLU A 137 1.20 -5.71 8.84
CA GLU A 137 0.06 -5.79 9.75
C GLU A 137 -0.13 -7.20 10.28
N LYS A 138 -0.10 -8.21 9.40
CA LYS A 138 -0.25 -9.61 9.79
C LYS A 138 0.88 -10.06 10.72
N GLU A 139 2.12 -9.69 10.42
CA GLU A 139 3.29 -10.02 11.25
C GLU A 139 3.22 -9.32 12.61
N TYR A 140 2.91 -8.02 12.62
CA TYR A 140 2.75 -7.23 13.84
C TYR A 140 1.63 -7.78 14.71
N ALA A 141 0.46 -8.10 14.15
CA ALA A 141 -0.69 -8.61 14.90
C ALA A 141 -0.38 -9.92 15.67
N LEU A 142 0.43 -10.80 15.09
CA LEU A 142 0.84 -12.04 15.75
C LEU A 142 1.68 -11.77 17.00
N VAL A 143 2.70 -10.91 16.88
CA VAL A 143 3.61 -10.56 17.99
C VAL A 143 2.92 -9.65 19.01
N HIS A 144 2.11 -8.71 18.55
CA HIS A 144 1.34 -7.82 19.41
C HIS A 144 0.37 -8.60 20.32
N LYS A 145 -0.30 -9.63 19.79
CA LYS A 145 -1.16 -10.51 20.60
C LYS A 145 -0.39 -11.25 21.69
N GLU A 146 0.86 -11.63 21.45
CA GLU A 146 1.71 -12.24 22.47
C GLU A 146 2.19 -11.21 23.50
N TYR A 147 2.58 -10.04 23.04
CA TYR A 147 2.94 -8.89 23.87
C TYR A 147 1.80 -8.54 24.82
N GLU A 148 0.57 -8.40 24.33
CA GLU A 148 -0.60 -8.11 25.16
C GLU A 148 -0.88 -9.18 26.22
N LYS A 149 -0.66 -10.46 25.90
CA LYS A 149 -0.83 -11.54 26.89
C LYS A 149 0.20 -11.44 28.00
N TRP A 150 1.45 -11.11 27.65
CA TRP A 150 2.49 -10.87 28.63
C TRP A 150 2.20 -9.64 29.48
N ASP A 151 1.86 -8.51 28.85
CA ASP A 151 1.58 -7.23 29.49
C ASP A 151 0.41 -7.31 30.50
N LYS A 152 -0.63 -8.08 30.16
CA LYS A 152 -1.77 -8.37 31.05
C LYS A 152 -1.49 -9.45 32.10
N GLY A 153 -0.25 -9.94 32.22
CA GLY A 153 0.14 -11.00 33.15
C GLY A 153 -0.45 -12.39 32.83
N LYS A 154 -1.05 -12.57 31.65
CA LYS A 154 -1.65 -13.85 31.20
C LYS A 154 -0.62 -14.83 30.63
N LYS A 155 0.61 -14.39 30.39
CA LYS A 155 1.74 -15.19 29.95
C LYS A 155 3.00 -14.77 30.72
N MET A 156 3.58 -15.68 31.47
CA MET A 156 4.89 -15.46 32.09
C MET A 156 5.97 -15.86 31.09
N LEU A 157 6.99 -15.02 30.94
CA LEU A 157 8.11 -15.21 30.04
C LEU A 157 9.41 -15.06 30.83
N GLY A 158 10.44 -15.83 30.47
CA GLY A 158 11.79 -15.61 31.01
C GLY A 158 12.35 -14.25 30.58
N VAL A 159 13.38 -13.75 31.26
CA VAL A 159 14.02 -12.44 30.95
C VAL A 159 14.46 -12.37 29.48
N ASP A 160 15.08 -13.43 28.96
CA ASP A 160 15.54 -13.48 27.57
C ASP A 160 14.40 -13.52 26.56
N GLU A 161 13.33 -14.25 26.86
CA GLU A 161 12.14 -14.34 26.01
C GLU A 161 11.39 -13.02 25.98
N LEU A 162 11.31 -12.33 27.12
CA LEU A 162 10.71 -11.02 27.23
C LEU A 162 11.50 -9.98 26.42
N ASN A 163 12.82 -9.97 26.55
CA ASN A 163 13.68 -9.07 25.77
C ASN A 163 13.53 -9.31 24.27
N LYS A 164 13.42 -10.57 23.83
CA LYS A 164 13.15 -10.93 22.42
C LYS A 164 11.77 -10.46 21.97
N LEU A 165 10.73 -10.66 22.81
CA LEU A 165 9.36 -10.27 22.48
C LEU A 165 9.22 -8.75 22.34
N LYS A 166 9.77 -7.98 23.29
CA LYS A 166 9.77 -6.50 23.25
C LYS A 166 10.47 -5.96 22.01
N ARG A 167 11.69 -6.43 21.72
CA ARG A 167 12.42 -6.05 20.50
C ARG A 167 11.65 -6.41 19.23
N SER A 168 11.08 -7.61 19.16
CA SER A 168 10.30 -8.03 17.99
C SER A 168 9.03 -7.19 17.81
N HIS A 169 8.37 -6.79 18.90
CA HIS A 169 7.20 -5.92 18.87
C HIS A 169 7.56 -4.53 18.35
N GLU A 170 8.62 -3.92 18.88
CA GLU A 170 9.13 -2.62 18.42
C GLU A 170 9.60 -2.63 16.96
N ASP A 171 10.35 -3.66 16.55
CA ASP A 171 10.86 -3.79 15.17
C ASP A 171 9.72 -3.98 14.16
N LEU A 172 8.70 -4.78 14.50
CA LEU A 172 7.53 -4.97 13.64
C LEU A 172 6.63 -3.73 13.60
N GLN A 173 6.54 -2.99 14.70
CA GLN A 173 5.86 -1.70 14.71
C GLN A 173 6.54 -0.72 13.75
N LYS A 174 7.86 -0.55 13.85
CA LYS A 174 8.64 0.29 12.91
C LYS A 174 8.49 -0.18 11.47
N ARG A 175 8.43 -1.49 11.23
CA ARG A 175 8.22 -2.06 9.89
C ARG A 175 6.83 -1.73 9.35
N LEU A 176 5.80 -1.79 10.20
CA LEU A 176 4.43 -1.40 9.84
C LEU A 176 4.35 0.10 9.53
N ASP A 177 4.95 0.94 10.38
CA ASP A 177 5.01 2.38 10.16
C ASP A 177 5.72 2.71 8.83
N ALA A 178 6.84 2.04 8.53
CA ALA A 178 7.55 2.19 7.27
C ALA A 178 6.74 1.70 6.05
N ALA A 179 5.93 0.65 6.19
CA ALA A 179 5.04 0.17 5.14
C ALA A 179 3.92 1.18 4.84
N ASN A 180 3.32 1.73 5.90
CA ASN A 180 2.29 2.77 5.78
C ASN A 180 2.86 4.05 5.16
N ALA A 181 4.05 4.48 5.61
CA ALA A 181 4.73 5.64 5.03
C ALA A 181 5.06 5.43 3.54
N LEU A 182 5.51 4.22 3.16
CA LEU A 182 5.71 3.89 1.75
C LEU A 182 4.40 3.95 0.96
N LEU A 183 3.30 3.41 1.49
CA LEU A 183 2.00 3.45 0.81
C LEU A 183 1.54 4.89 0.58
N GLU A 184 1.60 5.75 1.58
CA GLU A 184 1.26 7.17 1.42
C GLU A 184 2.18 7.87 0.41
N ALA A 185 3.50 7.61 0.46
CA ALA A 185 4.44 8.15 -0.50
C ALA A 185 4.15 7.71 -1.94
N GLN A 186 3.80 6.43 -2.15
CA GLN A 186 3.41 5.89 -3.45
C GLN A 186 2.08 6.49 -3.92
N LEU A 187 1.10 6.64 -3.04
CA LEU A 187 -0.17 7.29 -3.36
C LEU A 187 0.02 8.74 -3.79
N CYS A 188 1.01 9.45 -3.22
CA CYS A 188 1.28 10.85 -3.55
C CYS A 188 2.06 11.06 -4.85
N ARG A 189 2.68 10.01 -5.43
CA ARG A 189 3.58 10.12 -6.58
C ARG A 189 2.94 9.58 -7.85
N ARG A 190 3.36 10.11 -8.99
CA ARG A 190 3.01 9.56 -10.30
C ARG A 190 3.69 8.21 -10.54
N ILE A 191 3.15 7.45 -11.50
CA ILE A 191 3.60 6.10 -11.86
C ILE A 191 5.09 6.06 -12.23
N ASP A 192 5.58 7.08 -12.92
CA ASP A 192 6.96 7.23 -13.37
C ASP A 192 7.93 7.72 -12.27
N ARG A 193 7.41 8.12 -11.11
CA ARG A 193 8.15 8.69 -9.98
C ARG A 193 7.94 7.92 -8.68
N ALA A 194 7.72 6.61 -8.78
CA ALA A 194 7.50 5.73 -7.63
C ALA A 194 8.55 5.92 -6.53
N ALA A 195 8.11 5.93 -5.27
CA ALA A 195 9.00 6.10 -4.12
C ALA A 195 9.97 4.92 -3.98
N ALA A 196 11.19 5.21 -3.50
CA ALA A 196 12.15 4.18 -3.15
C ALA A 196 11.64 3.35 -1.96
N ARG A 197 11.85 2.04 -2.01
CA ARG A 197 11.45 1.13 -0.93
C ARG A 197 12.38 1.32 0.28
N PRO A 198 11.86 1.60 1.49
CA PRO A 198 12.67 1.80 2.68
C PRO A 198 13.38 0.51 3.12
N GLU A 199 14.56 0.66 3.69
CA GLU A 199 15.43 -0.46 4.10
C GLU A 199 14.74 -1.40 5.11
N ALA A 200 13.90 -0.85 6.01
CA ALA A 200 13.11 -1.60 6.98
C ALA A 200 12.21 -2.68 6.33
N LEU A 201 11.78 -2.47 5.08
CA LEU A 201 10.96 -3.43 4.32
C LEU A 201 11.80 -4.39 3.48
N SER A 202 13.08 -4.09 3.27
CA SER A 202 14.03 -4.92 2.51
C SER A 202 14.68 -5.99 3.37
N ARG A 203 14.79 -5.75 4.68
CA ARG A 203 15.33 -6.73 5.63
C ARG A 203 14.37 -7.90 5.84
N PRO A 204 14.88 -9.15 6.00
CA PRO A 204 14.05 -10.29 6.35
C PRO A 204 13.33 -10.03 7.69
N SER A 205 12.04 -10.39 7.76
CA SER A 205 11.21 -10.08 8.93
C SER A 205 11.66 -10.88 10.16
N PRO A 206 11.88 -10.23 11.33
CA PRO A 206 12.15 -10.94 12.58
C PRO A 206 10.96 -11.80 13.02
N GLY A 207 9.74 -11.47 12.56
CA GLY A 207 8.51 -12.21 12.85
C GLY A 207 8.42 -13.59 12.19
N ALA A 208 9.21 -13.87 11.14
CA ALA A 208 9.23 -15.18 10.47
C ALA A 208 9.68 -16.31 11.42
N ALA A 209 10.60 -16.02 12.34
CA ALA A 209 11.05 -16.96 13.37
C ALA A 209 9.96 -17.20 14.44
N PHE A 210 9.19 -16.17 14.77
CA PHE A 210 8.12 -16.24 15.77
C PHE A 210 6.90 -17.03 15.24
N ALA A 211 6.53 -16.82 13.96
CA ALA A 211 5.49 -17.58 13.28
C ALA A 211 5.83 -19.08 13.17
N ALA A 212 7.11 -19.41 12.93
CA ALA A 212 7.59 -20.79 12.89
C ALA A 212 7.52 -21.49 14.26
N ALA A 213 7.63 -20.75 15.37
CA ALA A 213 7.50 -21.28 16.73
C ALA A 213 6.03 -21.47 17.14
N ALA A 214 5.15 -20.53 16.78
CA ALA A 214 3.71 -20.61 17.06
C ALA A 214 2.99 -21.72 16.25
N GLY A 215 3.55 -22.13 15.10
CA GLY A 215 3.01 -23.20 14.25
C GLY A 215 3.32 -24.63 14.70
N ARG A 216 4.23 -24.84 15.66
CA ARG A 216 4.63 -26.20 16.10
C ARG A 216 3.69 -26.85 17.12
N GLY A 217 2.57 -26.21 17.46
CA GLY A 217 1.62 -26.70 18.47
C GLY A 217 0.36 -27.42 17.97
N LYS A 218 0.11 -27.50 16.66
CA LYS A 218 -1.13 -28.10 16.12
C LYS A 218 -0.93 -28.84 14.79
N VAL A 219 -0.11 -29.88 14.77
CA VAL A 219 -0.28 -30.99 13.81
C VAL A 219 0.05 -32.32 14.49
N ALA A 220 -0.82 -32.74 15.41
CA ALA A 220 -0.88 -34.12 15.88
C ALA A 220 -2.23 -34.69 15.41
N ALA A 221 -2.21 -35.46 14.33
CA ALA A 221 -3.08 -36.61 14.04
C ALA A 221 -2.95 -36.98 12.55
N LYS A 222 -1.85 -37.66 12.21
CA LYS A 222 -1.81 -38.52 11.02
C LYS A 222 -2.22 -39.92 11.50
N ALA A 223 -3.51 -40.25 11.36
CA ALA A 223 -3.99 -41.62 11.43
C ALA A 223 -5.33 -41.73 10.71
N SER A 224 -5.29 -42.17 9.45
CA SER A 224 -6.42 -42.89 8.86
C SER A 224 -5.80 -44.11 8.16
N PRO A 225 -6.09 -45.34 8.61
CA PRO A 225 -5.62 -46.53 7.94
C PRO A 225 -6.46 -46.73 6.67
N SER A 226 -5.83 -46.66 5.51
CA SER A 226 -6.43 -47.09 4.25
C SER A 226 -6.49 -48.62 4.24
N VAL A 227 -7.71 -49.15 4.19
CA VAL A 227 -8.07 -50.56 4.07
C VAL A 227 -7.53 -51.14 2.75
N SER A 228 -6.91 -52.31 2.85
CA SER A 228 -6.43 -53.15 1.74
C SER A 228 -7.54 -54.03 1.14
N LEU A 229 -7.23 -54.61 -0.04
CA LEU A 229 -7.97 -55.57 -0.90
C LEU A 229 -8.98 -54.92 -1.86
N VAL A 230 -8.89 -55.10 -3.18
CA VAL A 230 -8.88 -56.35 -3.97
C VAL A 230 -7.99 -56.14 -5.22
N HIS A 231 -6.85 -56.81 -5.40
CA HIS A 231 -6.66 -58.15 -6.04
C HIS A 231 -7.42 -58.38 -7.35
N GLY A 232 -6.92 -57.80 -8.44
CA GLY A 232 -7.16 -58.27 -9.81
C GLY A 232 -5.81 -58.61 -10.46
N GLY A 233 -5.52 -59.91 -10.57
CA GLY A 233 -4.26 -60.42 -11.12
C GLY A 233 -4.24 -60.53 -12.64
N GLY A 234 -3.03 -60.61 -13.20
CA GLY A 234 -2.80 -61.11 -14.55
C GLY A 234 -1.46 -60.67 -15.14
N PRO A 235 -0.72 -61.54 -15.86
CA PRO A 235 0.74 -61.56 -15.82
C PRO A 235 1.45 -60.99 -17.07
N ALA A 236 2.77 -60.89 -16.95
CA ALA A 236 3.75 -60.42 -17.92
C ALA A 236 3.78 -61.18 -19.25
N VAL A 237 4.09 -60.45 -20.35
CA VAL A 237 4.76 -60.97 -21.55
C VAL A 237 5.65 -59.88 -22.16
N ARG A 238 6.94 -60.23 -22.40
CA ARG A 238 7.95 -59.46 -23.16
C ARG A 238 7.77 -59.70 -24.69
N PRO A 239 8.76 -59.41 -25.56
CA PRO A 239 8.99 -58.14 -26.27
C PRO A 239 8.98 -58.32 -27.81
N VAL A 240 8.76 -57.29 -28.62
CA VAL A 240 9.22 -57.32 -30.04
C VAL A 240 9.62 -55.91 -30.49
N ALA A 241 10.90 -55.77 -30.85
CA ALA A 241 11.42 -54.66 -31.63
C ALA A 241 10.99 -54.82 -33.10
N SER A 242 10.67 -53.73 -33.79
CA SER A 242 10.99 -53.68 -35.21
C SER A 242 11.24 -52.26 -35.69
N ALA A 243 12.33 -52.15 -36.45
CA ALA A 243 12.95 -50.95 -36.94
C ALA A 243 12.10 -50.20 -37.97
N ALA A 244 12.28 -48.88 -38.01
CA ALA A 244 12.35 -48.17 -39.28
C ALA A 244 13.68 -47.41 -39.31
N SER A 245 14.50 -47.80 -40.28
CA SER A 245 15.82 -47.29 -40.61
C SER A 245 15.69 -46.27 -41.75
N ALA A 246 16.41 -45.14 -41.66
CA ALA A 246 17.07 -44.40 -42.75
C ALA A 246 17.52 -43.03 -42.19
N SER A 247 18.79 -42.79 -41.85
CA SER A 247 20.00 -42.62 -42.69
C SER A 247 20.09 -41.26 -43.40
N SER A 248 21.09 -40.45 -42.99
CA SER A 248 21.82 -39.36 -43.69
C SER A 248 22.29 -38.34 -42.63
N ARG A 249 23.50 -38.37 -42.06
CA ARG A 249 24.89 -38.17 -42.56
C ARG A 249 25.17 -36.76 -43.10
N ALA A 250 25.77 -35.91 -42.25
CA ALA A 250 26.85 -34.92 -42.50
C ALA A 250 26.87 -33.95 -41.30
N GLY A 251 27.95 -33.58 -40.62
CA GLY A 251 29.38 -33.70 -40.90
C GLY A 251 30.04 -32.33 -40.73
N GLY A 252 30.90 -32.19 -39.70
CA GLY A 252 31.90 -31.13 -39.55
C GLY A 252 31.37 -29.77 -39.07
N GLY A 253 32.01 -29.02 -38.18
CA GLY A 253 33.39 -29.05 -37.70
C GLY A 253 33.79 -27.60 -37.45
N TYR A 254 34.04 -27.25 -36.19
CA TYR A 254 34.69 -25.99 -35.82
C TYR A 254 36.17 -26.06 -36.24
N PRO A 255 36.79 -24.90 -36.49
CA PRO A 255 37.89 -24.55 -35.59
C PRO A 255 37.99 -23.06 -35.23
N ALA A 256 38.58 -22.87 -34.04
CA ALA A 256 39.47 -21.81 -33.55
C ALA A 256 39.18 -20.33 -33.89
#